data_AF-A0A2Z5U711-F1
#
_entry.id   AF-A0A2Z5U711-F1
#
_cell.length_a   1.000
_cell.length_b   1.000
_cell.length_c   1.000
_cell.angle_alpha   90.00
_cell.angle_beta   90.00
_cell.angle_gamma   90.00
#
_symmetry.space_group_name_H-M   'P 1'
#
loop_
_entity.id
_entity.type
_entity.pdbx_description
1 polymer ?
#
loop_
_entity_poly.entity_id
_entity_poly.type
_entity_poly.pdbx_seq_one_letter_code
_entity_poly.pdbx_strand_id
1 'polypeptide(L)'
;AALAVQRKEKLPTIYYGARTHKQIEQVVKEFARTVYSGEAAMTVLSSREYSCIREFDRHQWPSKNDMCRGCVKVRKDFASNKKESSNCLYHNNRKLLNHRSLPAVFDLEDLVKAGKEKQACPYYAAREMATAANIIFCPYNYLIEPSIRSSMQIDVSDNIVIIDEGHNIEDVC
;
A
#
# COMPACT_ATOMS: atom_id res chain seq x y z
N ALA A 1 -0.63 44.72 -4.36
CA ALA A 1 0.08 43.62 -5.02
C ALA A 1 -0.09 42.36 -4.16
N ALA A 2 -0.97 41.44 -4.57
CA ALA A 2 -1.11 40.16 -3.89
C ALA A 2 0.12 39.32 -4.22
N LEU A 3 0.89 38.94 -3.20
CA LEU A 3 1.97 37.96 -3.32
C LEU A 3 1.35 36.65 -3.79
N ALA A 4 1.66 36.25 -5.02
CA ALA A 4 1.36 34.92 -5.51
C ALA A 4 2.07 33.93 -4.57
N VAL A 5 1.30 33.22 -3.76
CA VAL A 5 1.79 32.05 -3.03
C VAL A 5 2.22 31.08 -4.13
N GLN A 6 3.53 30.94 -4.33
CA GLN A 6 4.08 29.88 -5.16
C GLN A 6 3.65 28.57 -4.52
N ARG A 7 2.57 27.97 -5.05
CA ARG A 7 2.22 26.58 -4.76
C ARG A 7 3.44 25.78 -5.20
N LYS A 8 4.18 25.23 -4.23
CA LYS A 8 5.23 24.25 -4.50
C LYS A 8 4.54 23.12 -5.26
N GLU A 9 4.78 23.01 -6.57
CA GLU A 9 4.15 21.97 -7.37
C GLU A 9 4.53 20.63 -6.75
N LYS A 10 3.50 19.85 -6.41
CA LYS A 10 3.71 18.50 -5.91
C LYS A 10 4.27 17.71 -7.09
N LEU A 11 5.48 17.16 -6.92
CA LEU A 11 6.05 16.28 -7.92
C LEU A 11 5.09 15.11 -8.16
N PRO A 12 4.88 14.70 -9.43
CA PRO A 12 4.00 13.60 -9.75
C PRO A 12 4.52 12.31 -9.11
N THR A 13 3.61 11.53 -8.53
CA THR A 13 3.90 10.16 -8.09
C THR A 13 3.81 9.23 -9.29
N ILE A 14 4.75 8.28 -9.39
CA ILE A 14 4.74 7.25 -10.43
C ILE A 14 3.99 6.02 -9.91
N TYR A 15 2.94 5.61 -10.60
CA TYR A 15 2.26 4.34 -10.41
C TYR A 15 2.73 3.35 -11.47
N TYR A 16 3.46 2.31 -11.06
CA TYR A 16 3.88 1.23 -11.93
C TYR A 16 2.97 0.01 -11.72
N GLY A 17 2.13 -0.27 -12.72
CA GLY A 17 1.18 -1.37 -12.74
C GLY A 17 1.73 -2.56 -13.52
N ALA A 18 1.71 -3.77 -12.94
CA ALA A 18 2.02 -5.02 -13.64
C ALA A 18 0.95 -6.09 -13.40
N ARG A 19 0.90 -7.14 -14.22
CA ARG A 19 -0.17 -8.18 -14.15
C ARG A 19 -0.08 -9.03 -12.89
N THR A 20 1.13 -9.42 -12.50
CA THR A 20 1.35 -10.40 -11.43
C THR A 20 2.31 -9.89 -10.36
N HIS A 21 2.19 -10.42 -9.14
CA HIS A 21 3.14 -10.12 -8.07
C HIS A 21 4.58 -10.53 -8.40
N LYS A 22 4.79 -11.59 -9.21
CA LYS A 22 6.13 -11.99 -9.67
C LYS A 22 6.75 -10.97 -10.61
N GLN A 23 5.98 -10.37 -11.51
CA GLN A 23 6.47 -9.28 -12.36
C GLN A 23 6.80 -8.04 -11.53
N ILE A 24 5.96 -7.69 -10.55
CA ILE A 24 6.26 -6.59 -9.62
C ILE A 24 7.59 -6.85 -8.90
N GLU A 25 7.81 -8.06 -8.39
CA GLU A 25 9.06 -8.45 -7.73
C GLU A 25 10.28 -8.30 -8.67
N GLN A 26 10.16 -8.71 -9.93
CA GLN A 26 11.20 -8.52 -10.94
C GLN A 26 11.51 -7.04 -11.17
N VAL A 27 10.49 -6.20 -11.31
CA VAL A 27 10.66 -4.76 -11.53
C VAL A 27 11.28 -4.09 -10.30
N VAL A 28 10.90 -4.49 -9.09
CA VAL A 28 11.52 -4.00 -7.84
C VAL A 28 13.02 -4.35 -7.80
N LYS A 29 13.41 -5.54 -8.27
CA LYS A 29 14.83 -5.93 -8.38
C LYS A 29 15.60 -5.08 -9.39
N GLU A 30 14.98 -4.71 -10.51
CA GLU A 30 15.61 -3.79 -11.48
C GLU A 30 15.66 -2.36 -10.94
N PHE A 31 14.62 -1.90 -10.23
CA PHE A 31 14.63 -0.60 -9.55
C PHE A 31 15.79 -0.50 -8.55
N ALA A 32 16.10 -1.58 -7.82
CA ALA A 32 17.24 -1.66 -6.89
C ALA A 32 18.60 -1.41 -7.56
N ARG A 33 18.73 -1.65 -8.87
CA ARG A 33 19.97 -1.42 -9.64
C ARG A 33 20.11 0.02 -10.14
N THR A 34 19.08 0.84 -10.00
CA THR A 34 19.10 2.23 -10.43
C THR A 34 19.73 3.13 -9.37
N VAL A 35 20.21 4.30 -9.81
CA VAL A 35 20.70 5.36 -8.90
C VAL A 35 19.60 5.93 -7.99
N TYR A 36 18.32 5.70 -8.33
CA TYR A 36 17.18 6.21 -7.58
C TYR A 36 16.81 5.35 -6.36
N SER A 37 17.32 4.12 -6.26
CA SER A 37 16.96 3.14 -5.22
C SER A 37 17.14 3.61 -3.78
N GLY A 38 18.06 4.55 -3.54
CA GLY A 38 18.31 5.15 -2.21
C GLY A 38 17.71 6.54 -2.01
N GLU A 39 17.22 7.19 -3.08
CA GLU A 39 16.73 8.57 -3.05
C GLU A 39 15.20 8.65 -3.15
N ALA A 40 14.61 7.79 -3.97
CA ALA A 40 13.18 7.77 -4.23
C ALA A 40 12.47 6.83 -3.25
N ALA A 41 11.55 7.37 -2.45
CA ALA A 41 10.70 6.59 -1.58
C ALA A 41 9.79 5.67 -2.41
N MET A 42 9.82 4.37 -2.10
CA MET A 42 9.05 3.36 -2.83
C MET A 42 8.12 2.56 -1.92
N THR A 43 7.05 2.02 -2.49
CA THR A 43 6.23 1.02 -1.81
C THR A 43 5.58 0.05 -2.79
N VAL A 44 5.10 -1.09 -2.27
CA VAL A 44 4.43 -2.13 -3.03
C VAL A 44 3.02 -2.33 -2.46
N LEU A 45 1.99 -2.06 -3.27
CA LEU A 45 0.60 -2.34 -2.92
C LEU A 45 0.23 -3.77 -3.33
N SER A 46 -0.57 -4.42 -2.50
CA SER A 46 -1.09 -5.77 -2.75
C SER A 46 -2.45 -5.96 -2.10
N SER A 47 -3.10 -7.08 -2.38
CA SER A 47 -4.37 -7.43 -1.76
C SER A 47 -4.14 -7.95 -0.34
N ARG A 48 -5.22 -7.99 0.47
CA ARG A 48 -5.17 -8.60 1.80
C ARG A 48 -4.89 -10.10 1.74
N GLU A 49 -5.12 -10.74 0.60
CA GLU A 49 -4.80 -12.16 0.42
C GLU A 49 -3.31 -12.42 0.60
N TYR A 50 -2.49 -11.54 0.03
CA TYR A 50 -1.02 -11.65 0.03
C TYR A 50 -0.34 -10.95 1.21
N SER A 51 -0.92 -9.88 1.76
CA SER A 51 -0.25 -9.04 2.76
C SER A 51 -0.85 -9.08 4.18
N CYS A 52 -2.02 -9.70 4.37
CA CYS A 52 -2.59 -9.83 5.71
C CYS A 52 -1.87 -10.94 6.48
N ILE A 53 -1.26 -10.58 7.61
CA ILE A 53 -0.54 -11.51 8.50
C ILE A 53 -1.38 -11.99 9.67
N ARG A 54 -2.62 -11.50 9.81
CA ARG A 54 -3.56 -12.00 10.82
C ARG A 54 -4.08 -13.35 10.34
N GLU A 55 -4.10 -14.33 11.24
CA GLU A 55 -4.71 -15.63 10.97
C GLU A 55 -6.18 -15.45 10.54
N PHE A 56 -6.55 -16.17 9.48
CA PHE A 56 -7.88 -16.06 8.89
C PHE A 56 -8.83 -17.08 9.52
N ASP A 57 -9.82 -16.57 10.26
CA ASP A 57 -10.89 -17.38 10.82
C ASP A 57 -12.03 -17.55 9.80
N ARG A 58 -11.99 -18.68 9.08
CA ARG A 58 -13.01 -19.07 8.09
C ARG A 58 -14.35 -19.46 8.71
N HIS A 59 -14.42 -19.72 10.01
CA HIS A 59 -15.67 -20.05 10.70
C HIS A 59 -16.46 -18.78 11.04
N GLN A 60 -15.74 -17.69 11.34
CA GLN A 60 -16.35 -16.41 11.66
C GLN A 60 -16.53 -15.50 10.43
N TRP A 61 -15.65 -15.57 9.44
CA TRP A 61 -15.63 -14.62 8.32
C TRP A 61 -15.60 -15.32 6.95
N PRO A 62 -16.34 -14.81 5.96
CA PRO A 62 -16.36 -15.38 4.61
C PRO A 62 -15.07 -15.09 3.82
N SER A 63 -14.37 -14.00 4.14
CA SER A 63 -13.11 -13.63 3.47
C SER A 63 -12.16 -12.87 4.39
N LYS A 64 -10.86 -12.85 4.04
CA LYS A 64 -9.86 -11.99 4.70
C LYS A 64 -10.24 -10.51 4.62
N ASN A 65 -10.94 -10.08 3.57
CA ASN A 65 -11.41 -8.71 3.43
C ASN A 65 -12.46 -8.36 4.49
N ASP A 66 -13.45 -9.23 4.69
CA ASP A 66 -14.53 -9.03 5.66
C ASP A 66 -14.01 -9.07 7.10
N MET A 67 -13.14 -10.04 7.40
CA MET A 67 -12.44 -10.11 8.67
C MET A 67 -11.67 -8.82 8.96
N CYS A 68 -10.88 -8.36 7.98
CA CYS A 68 -10.10 -7.14 8.15
C CYS A 68 -11.00 -5.93 8.40
N ARG A 69 -12.05 -5.74 7.59
CA ARG A 69 -13.03 -4.65 7.77
C ARG A 69 -13.71 -4.70 9.14
N GLY A 70 -14.06 -5.90 9.63
CA GLY A 70 -14.63 -6.10 10.95
C GLY A 70 -13.65 -5.74 12.07
N CYS A 71 -12.40 -6.17 11.97
CA CYS A 71 -11.40 -5.96 13.01
C CYS A 71 -10.85 -4.54 13.08
N VAL A 72 -10.78 -3.79 11.96
CA VAL A 72 -10.23 -2.42 11.96
C VAL A 72 -11.21 -1.36 12.45
N LYS A 73 -12.51 -1.69 12.59
CA LYS A 73 -13.49 -0.74 13.14
C LYS A 73 -13.07 -0.35 14.55
N VAL A 74 -12.83 0.95 14.72
CA VAL A 74 -12.50 1.55 16.00
C VAL A 74 -13.72 1.44 16.91
N ARG A 75 -13.53 0.89 18.11
CA ARG A 75 -14.55 0.96 19.17
C ARG A 75 -14.25 2.19 20.02
N LYS A 76 -15.26 3.06 20.20
CA LYS A 76 -15.22 4.11 21.21
C LYS A 76 -15.53 3.45 22.56
N ASP A 77 -14.49 3.23 23.36
CA ASP A 77 -14.69 2.82 24.74
C ASP A 77 -15.13 4.04 25.56
N PHE A 78 -16.43 4.21 25.72
CA PHE A 78 -17.01 5.30 26.53
C PHE A 78 -16.61 5.23 28.03
N ALA A 79 -16.08 4.10 28.48
CA ALA A 79 -15.71 3.86 29.88
C ALA A 79 -14.24 4.18 30.22
N SER A 80 -13.37 4.40 29.21
CA SER A 80 -11.96 4.71 29.47
C SER A 80 -11.45 5.74 28.47
N ASN A 81 -10.80 6.80 28.95
CA ASN A 81 -10.09 7.79 28.13
C ASN A 81 -8.88 7.20 27.34
N LYS A 82 -8.89 5.89 27.04
CA LYS A 82 -7.88 5.22 26.23
C LYS A 82 -8.12 5.50 24.75
N LYS A 83 -7.02 5.69 24.03
CA LYS A 83 -6.94 5.86 22.57
C LYS A 83 -7.88 4.88 21.86
N GLU A 84 -8.64 5.42 20.92
CA GLU A 84 -9.35 4.71 19.86
C GLU A 84 -8.46 3.59 19.28
N SER A 85 -8.73 2.33 19.67
CA SER A 85 -7.96 1.17 19.24
C SER A 85 -8.88 0.19 18.53
N SER A 86 -8.39 -0.37 17.42
CA SER A 86 -9.13 -1.38 16.67
C SER A 86 -8.92 -2.77 17.30
N ASN A 87 -9.77 -3.74 16.94
CA ASN A 87 -9.60 -5.14 17.34
C ASN A 87 -8.48 -5.87 16.55
N CYS A 88 -7.67 -5.12 15.81
CA CYS A 88 -6.53 -5.65 15.06
C CYS A 88 -5.23 -5.05 15.59
N LEU A 89 -4.48 -5.85 16.37
CA LEU A 89 -3.15 -5.50 16.87
C LEU A 89 -2.25 -4.97 15.75
N TYR A 90 -2.16 -5.73 14.65
CA TYR A 90 -1.33 -5.38 13.50
C TYR A 90 -1.73 -4.02 12.89
N HIS A 91 -3.02 -3.71 12.79
CA HIS A 91 -3.49 -2.44 12.25
C HIS A 91 -3.17 -1.27 13.19
N ASN A 92 -3.30 -1.48 14.51
CA ASN A 92 -2.91 -0.47 15.50
C ASN A 92 -1.40 -0.17 15.42
N ASN A 93 -0.59 -1.20 15.14
CA ASN A 93 0.86 -1.12 15.01
C ASN A 93 1.36 -0.76 13.60
N ARG A 94 0.49 -0.52 12.62
CA ARG A 94 0.87 -0.33 11.21
C ARG A 94 1.97 0.72 10.99
N LYS A 95 1.99 1.78 11.81
CA LYS A 95 2.97 2.89 11.73
C LYS A 95 4.41 2.47 12.08
N LEU A 96 4.59 1.32 12.73
CA LEU A 96 5.92 0.75 12.98
C LEU A 96 6.60 0.28 11.69
N LEU A 97 5.84 0.08 10.61
CA LEU A 97 6.33 -0.11 9.25
C LEU A 97 6.20 1.21 8.48
N ASN A 98 7.34 1.76 8.10
CA ASN A 98 7.48 2.97 7.31
C ASN A 98 8.84 2.96 6.57
N HIS A 99 9.07 3.92 5.67
CA HIS A 99 10.30 4.03 4.87
C HIS A 99 11.60 4.12 5.69
N ARG A 100 11.56 4.57 6.96
CA ARG A 100 12.75 4.60 7.83
C ARG A 100 13.04 3.27 8.50
N SER A 101 12.02 2.42 8.58
CA SER A 101 12.04 1.16 9.31
C SER A 101 12.29 -0.05 8.41
N LEU A 102 12.23 0.17 7.10
CA LEU A 102 12.43 -0.82 6.03
C LEU A 102 13.70 -0.45 5.26
N PRO A 103 14.31 -1.39 4.51
CA PRO A 103 15.33 -1.06 3.53
C PRO A 103 14.81 -0.05 2.50
N ALA A 104 15.72 0.65 1.81
CA ALA A 104 15.34 1.64 0.80
C ALA A 104 14.55 1.03 -0.37
N VAL A 105 14.88 -0.22 -0.73
CA VAL A 105 14.12 -1.03 -1.68
C VAL A 105 13.72 -2.33 -1.00
N PHE A 106 12.45 -2.69 -1.12
CA PHE A 106 11.88 -3.91 -0.57
C PHE A 106 10.77 -4.41 -1.50
N ASP A 107 10.59 -5.73 -1.56
CA ASP A 107 9.44 -6.33 -2.24
C ASP A 107 8.29 -6.65 -1.27
N LEU A 108 7.27 -7.33 -1.77
CA LEU A 108 6.11 -7.71 -0.97
C LEU A 108 6.46 -8.73 0.13
N GLU A 109 7.37 -9.67 -0.15
CA GLU A 109 7.77 -10.70 0.80
C GLU A 109 8.56 -10.09 1.96
N ASP A 110 9.49 -9.18 1.66
CA ASP A 110 10.24 -8.39 2.64
C ASP A 110 9.30 -7.60 3.55
N LEU A 111 8.30 -6.93 2.96
CA LEU A 111 7.32 -6.15 3.70
C LEU A 111 6.49 -7.04 4.64
N VAL A 112 6.07 -8.21 4.17
CA VAL A 112 5.32 -9.18 4.97
C VAL A 112 6.18 -9.75 6.10
N LYS A 113 7.44 -10.07 5.82
CA LYS A 113 8.41 -10.54 6.82
C LYS A 113 8.62 -9.50 7.92
N ALA A 114 8.90 -8.25 7.55
CA ALA A 114 9.06 -7.15 8.50
C ALA A 114 7.79 -6.92 9.35
N GLY A 115 6.60 -7.09 8.75
CA GLY A 115 5.35 -7.00 9.49
C GLY A 115 5.13 -8.12 10.51
N LYS A 116 5.58 -9.34 10.21
CA LYS A 116 5.58 -10.44 11.18
C LYS A 116 6.51 -10.14 12.35
N GLU A 117 7.73 -9.71 12.06
CA GLU A 117 8.75 -9.37 13.08
C GLU A 117 8.30 -8.23 14.01
N LYS A 118 7.69 -7.19 13.44
CA LYS A 118 7.25 -6.00 14.20
C LYS A 118 5.81 -6.06 14.69
N GLN A 119 5.11 -7.17 14.45
CA GLN A 119 3.67 -7.30 14.68
C GLN A 119 2.86 -6.11 14.14
N ALA A 120 3.17 -5.68 12.92
CA ALA A 120 2.61 -4.51 12.27
C ALA A 120 2.01 -4.88 10.90
N CYS A 121 0.87 -4.28 10.54
CA CYS A 121 0.11 -4.68 9.36
C CYS A 121 0.78 -4.23 8.06
N PRO A 122 1.27 -5.17 7.21
CA PRO A 122 1.90 -4.85 5.92
C PRO A 122 0.94 -4.09 4.99
N TYR A 123 -0.31 -4.58 4.88
CA TYR A 123 -1.33 -4.01 4.00
C TYR A 123 -1.59 -2.52 4.26
N TYR A 124 -1.86 -2.15 5.52
CA TYR A 124 -2.13 -0.74 5.83
C TYR A 124 -0.87 0.11 5.90
N ALA A 125 0.28 -0.47 6.26
CA ALA A 125 1.55 0.24 6.21
C ALA A 125 1.93 0.65 4.78
N ALA A 126 1.78 -0.25 3.80
CA ALA A 126 2.02 0.06 2.39
C ALA A 126 1.13 1.20 1.90
N ARG A 127 -0.15 1.21 2.32
CA ARG A 127 -1.10 2.28 2.00
C ARG A 127 -0.71 3.62 2.61
N GLU A 128 -0.24 3.64 3.86
CA GLU A 128 0.24 4.88 4.48
C GLU A 128 1.52 5.37 3.79
N MET A 129 2.45 4.47 3.49
CA MET A 129 3.68 4.78 2.74
C MET A 129 3.40 5.31 1.32
N ALA A 130 2.37 4.80 0.64
CA ALA A 130 1.98 5.26 -0.69
C ALA A 130 1.67 6.77 -0.73
N THR A 131 1.23 7.37 0.38
CA THR A 131 0.94 8.82 0.44
C THR A 131 2.20 9.70 0.36
N ALA A 132 3.37 9.13 0.69
CA ALA A 132 4.66 9.81 0.69
C ALA A 132 5.66 9.19 -0.30
N ALA A 133 5.23 8.22 -1.11
CA ALA A 133 6.08 7.53 -2.07
C ALA A 133 6.24 8.34 -3.37
N ASN A 134 7.44 8.27 -3.94
CA ASN A 134 7.74 8.76 -5.29
C ASN A 134 7.32 7.73 -6.35
N ILE A 135 7.47 6.44 -6.06
CA ILE A 135 7.07 5.34 -6.93
C ILE A 135 6.29 4.27 -6.17
N ILE A 136 5.18 3.83 -6.76
CA ILE A 136 4.27 2.84 -6.19
C ILE A 136 4.15 1.68 -7.18
N PHE A 137 4.55 0.49 -6.77
CA PHE A 137 4.33 -0.73 -7.54
C PHE A 137 3.02 -1.38 -7.11
N CYS A 138 2.19 -1.77 -8.06
CA CYS A 138 0.89 -2.38 -7.76
C CYS A 138 0.41 -3.30 -8.90
N PRO A 139 -0.54 -4.21 -8.61
CA PRO A 139 -1.29 -4.88 -9.66
C PRO A 139 -2.01 -3.84 -10.54
N TYR A 140 -1.90 -3.92 -11.87
CA TYR A 140 -2.45 -2.87 -12.73
C TYR A 140 -3.98 -2.72 -12.61
N ASN A 141 -4.71 -3.76 -12.18
CA ASN A 141 -6.15 -3.64 -11.92
C ASN A 141 -6.47 -2.61 -10.82
N TYR A 142 -5.51 -2.29 -9.94
CA TYR A 142 -5.66 -1.22 -8.96
C TYR A 142 -5.71 0.16 -9.60
N LEU A 143 -5.23 0.31 -10.84
CA LEU A 143 -5.18 1.57 -11.58
C LEU A 143 -6.34 1.68 -12.57
N ILE A 144 -6.84 0.55 -13.07
CA ILE A 144 -7.91 0.50 -14.07
C ILE A 144 -9.29 0.48 -13.40
N GLU A 145 -9.48 -0.41 -12.41
CA GLU A 145 -10.80 -0.65 -11.84
C GLU A 145 -11.21 0.51 -10.91
N PRO A 146 -12.28 1.28 -11.23
CA PRO A 146 -12.67 2.43 -10.42
C PRO A 146 -13.04 2.08 -8.97
N SER A 147 -13.59 0.88 -8.77
CA SER A 147 -13.99 0.37 -7.45
C SER A 147 -12.76 0.18 -6.53
N ILE A 148 -11.69 -0.42 -7.07
CA ILE A 148 -10.45 -0.68 -6.35
C ILE A 148 -9.72 0.63 -6.10
N ARG A 149 -9.57 1.50 -7.12
CA ARG A 149 -8.96 2.83 -6.96
C ARG A 149 -9.58 3.61 -5.80
N SER A 150 -10.92 3.68 -5.80
CA SER A 150 -11.67 4.40 -4.76
C SER A 150 -11.45 3.79 -3.38
N SER A 151 -11.48 2.46 -3.27
CA SER A 151 -11.23 1.74 -2.00
C SER A 151 -9.79 1.90 -1.50
N MET A 152 -8.82 1.96 -2.42
CA MET A 152 -7.40 2.09 -2.13
C MET A 152 -6.98 3.54 -1.92
N GLN A 153 -7.84 4.51 -2.26
CA GLN A 153 -7.56 5.95 -2.27
C GLN A 153 -6.41 6.30 -3.23
N ILE A 154 -6.40 5.65 -4.39
CA ILE A 154 -5.46 5.91 -5.48
C ILE A 154 -6.04 7.03 -6.35
N ASP A 155 -5.35 8.16 -6.40
CA ASP A 155 -5.65 9.27 -7.30
C ASP A 155 -4.57 9.33 -8.38
N VAL A 156 -4.95 9.10 -9.62
CA VAL A 156 -4.03 9.12 -10.78
C VAL A 156 -3.98 10.48 -11.45
N SER A 157 -4.79 11.45 -11.01
CA SER A 157 -4.78 12.82 -11.54
C SER A 157 -3.45 13.50 -11.24
N ASP A 158 -2.88 14.18 -12.24
CA ASP A 158 -1.57 14.85 -12.16
C ASP A 158 -0.40 13.92 -11.76
N ASN A 159 -0.56 12.61 -11.94
CA ASN A 159 0.42 11.58 -11.64
C ASN A 159 0.79 10.79 -12.90
N ILE A 160 1.91 10.07 -12.85
CA ILE A 160 2.40 9.26 -13.98
C ILE A 160 1.91 7.82 -13.78
N VAL A 161 1.23 7.26 -14.78
CA VAL A 161 0.80 5.86 -14.78
C VAL A 161 1.58 5.10 -15.84
N ILE A 162 2.27 4.04 -15.43
CA ILE A 162 2.96 3.10 -16.30
C ILE A 162 2.24 1.77 -16.17
N ILE A 163 1.69 1.27 -17.28
CA ILE A 163 1.10 -0.07 -17.35
C ILE A 163 2.07 -0.95 -18.11
N ASP A 164 2.71 -1.86 -17.39
CA ASP A 164 3.51 -2.92 -17.99
C ASP A 164 2.61 -4.05 -18.47
N GLU A 165 2.97 -4.63 -19.62
CA GLU A 165 2.14 -5.62 -20.33
C GLU A 165 0.71 -5.13 -20.63
N GLY A 166 0.58 -3.89 -21.11
CA GLY A 166 -0.71 -3.28 -21.45
C GLY A 166 -1.51 -4.01 -22.54
N HIS A 167 -0.91 -4.99 -23.22
CA HIS A 167 -1.58 -5.88 -24.16
C HIS A 167 -2.54 -6.89 -23.51
N ASN A 168 -2.65 -6.92 -22.17
CA ASN A 168 -3.63 -7.73 -21.45
C ASN A 168 -4.73 -6.89 -20.80
N ILE A 169 -4.87 -5.63 -21.19
CA ILE A 169 -5.79 -4.70 -20.54
C ILE A 169 -7.25 -5.04 -20.82
N GLU A 170 -7.52 -5.61 -22.00
CA GLU A 170 -8.83 -6.07 -22.44
C GLU A 170 -9.39 -7.22 -21.58
N ASP A 171 -8.53 -8.02 -20.95
CA ASP A 171 -8.94 -9.12 -20.07
C ASP A 171 -9.54 -8.61 -18.73
N VAL A 172 -9.30 -7.34 -18.40
CA VAL A 172 -9.64 -6.74 -17.09
C VAL A 172 -10.76 -5.71 -17.20
N CYS A 173 -11.14 -5.31 -18.41
CA CYS A 173 -12.19 -4.32 -18.70
C CYS A 173 -13.58 -4.95 -18.90
#